data_AF-A0A4S2SHU0-F1
#
_entry.id   AF-A0A4S2SHU0-F1
#
_cell.length_a   1.000
_cell.length_b   1.000
_cell.length_c   1.000
_cell.angle_alpha   90.00
_cell.angle_beta   90.00
_cell.angle_gamma   90.00
#
_symmetry.space_group_name_H-M   'P 1'
#
loop_
_entity.id
_entity.type
_entity.pdbx_description
1 polymer ?
#
loop_
_entity_poly.entity_id
_entity_poly.type
_entity_poly.pdbx_seq_one_letter_code
_entity_poly.pdbx_strand_id
1 'polypeptide(L)'
;MRDMRPAASPNVPAELVEWHTAAALVGRPVTFQDRPIALQDLAADSRGMLEFWIENQSGCFWAVDLGDARLQVFSREEKDGGWTETGEILSDFLLNCTVREAVIGGAFKFTVLVDASEVNEVLKSFEPLKFEALGSEEPEVKLWCSEDALVRMAPPPAGYSQPDGQLWMLTFAAPSDSSIERYSSRFGLEGFTKSSPARVVPPYEPPPF
;
A
#
# COMPACT_ATOMS: atom_id res chain seq x y z
N MET A 1 33.18 -10.07 -33.09
CA MET A 1 32.52 -10.72 -31.95
C MET A 1 32.40 -9.67 -30.87
N ARG A 2 31.22 -9.09 -30.66
CA ARG A 2 30.99 -8.09 -29.59
C ARG A 2 30.72 -8.85 -28.30
N ASP A 3 31.53 -8.61 -27.28
CA ASP A 3 31.23 -9.01 -25.91
C ASP A 3 29.93 -8.31 -25.46
N MET A 4 28.83 -9.04 -25.43
CA MET A 4 27.66 -8.69 -24.65
C MET A 4 27.91 -9.23 -23.23
N ARG A 5 28.53 -8.42 -22.38
CA ARG A 5 28.27 -8.53 -20.95
C ARG A 5 26.93 -7.84 -20.70
N PRO A 6 25.95 -8.47 -20.02
CA PRO A 6 24.82 -7.72 -19.49
C PRO A 6 25.40 -6.70 -18.51
N ALA A 7 25.16 -5.42 -18.75
CA ALA A 7 25.47 -4.39 -17.78
C ALA A 7 24.61 -4.70 -16.54
N ALA A 8 25.24 -5.13 -15.44
CA ALA A 8 24.59 -5.11 -14.15
C ALA A 8 24.18 -3.65 -13.90
N SER A 9 22.91 -3.35 -13.64
CA SER A 9 22.44 -2.00 -13.32
C SER A 9 23.01 -1.58 -11.96
N PRO A 10 24.12 -0.82 -11.88
CA PRO A 10 24.90 -0.70 -10.63
C PRO A 10 24.33 0.30 -9.63
N ASN A 11 23.18 0.94 -9.92
CA ASN A 11 22.72 2.13 -9.21
C ASN A 11 21.33 1.97 -8.57
N VAL A 12 20.84 0.74 -8.34
CA VAL A 12 19.58 0.56 -7.61
C VAL A 12 19.83 0.73 -6.10
N PRO A 13 19.06 1.59 -5.39
CA PRO A 13 19.13 1.73 -3.95
C PRO A 13 19.00 0.41 -3.20
N ALA A 14 19.76 0.25 -2.10
CA ALA A 14 19.75 -0.97 -1.31
C ALA A 14 18.36 -1.29 -0.74
N GLU A 15 17.62 -0.26 -0.35
CA GLU A 15 16.26 -0.32 0.17
C GLU A 15 15.30 -1.00 -0.80
N LEU A 16 15.42 -0.70 -2.11
CA LEU A 16 14.61 -1.37 -3.14
C LEU A 16 15.03 -2.82 -3.33
N VAL A 17 16.33 -3.10 -3.32
CA VAL A 17 16.84 -4.48 -3.41
C VAL A 17 16.35 -5.32 -2.23
N GLU A 18 16.45 -4.79 -1.01
CA GLU A 18 16.00 -5.43 0.22
C GLU A 18 14.50 -5.64 0.21
N TRP A 19 13.71 -4.63 -0.19
CA TRP A 19 12.27 -4.76 -0.30
C TRP A 19 11.86 -5.84 -1.30
N HIS A 20 12.43 -5.85 -2.51
CA HIS A 20 12.16 -6.89 -3.52
C HIS A 20 12.56 -8.29 -3.02
N THR A 21 13.69 -8.39 -2.33
CA THR A 21 14.15 -9.65 -1.75
C THR A 21 13.17 -10.14 -0.68
N ALA A 22 12.76 -9.26 0.24
CA ALA A 22 11.78 -9.58 1.27
C ALA A 22 10.42 -9.98 0.66
N ALA A 23 9.93 -9.20 -0.30
CA ALA A 23 8.69 -9.49 -1.03
C ALA A 23 8.71 -10.87 -1.70
N ALA A 24 9.83 -11.24 -2.34
CA ALA A 24 9.99 -12.55 -2.95
C ALA A 24 9.97 -13.71 -1.94
N LEU A 25 10.50 -13.49 -0.72
CA LEU A 25 10.54 -14.50 0.34
C LEU A 25 9.16 -14.80 0.96
N VAL A 26 8.21 -13.87 0.88
CA VAL A 26 6.84 -14.07 1.40
C VAL A 26 6.09 -15.17 0.64
N GLY A 27 6.45 -15.44 -0.62
CA GLY A 27 5.87 -16.51 -1.44
C GLY A 27 4.44 -16.22 -1.94
N ARG A 28 3.95 -14.99 -1.75
CA ARG A 28 2.67 -14.46 -2.28
C ARG A 28 2.84 -12.97 -2.60
N PRO A 29 2.00 -12.40 -3.48
CA PRO A 29 2.03 -10.96 -3.75
C PRO A 29 1.90 -10.13 -2.47
N VAL A 30 2.80 -9.18 -2.28
CA VAL A 30 2.78 -8.21 -1.17
C VAL A 30 2.05 -6.91 -1.55
N THR A 31 1.82 -6.69 -2.84
CA THR A 31 0.96 -5.62 -3.35
C THR A 31 -0.32 -6.20 -3.97
N PHE A 32 -1.41 -5.44 -3.90
CA PHE A 32 -2.73 -5.86 -4.36
C PHE A 32 -3.29 -4.94 -5.46
N GLN A 33 -3.22 -3.63 -5.29
CA GLN A 33 -3.69 -2.65 -6.27
C GLN A 33 -2.54 -1.95 -6.97
N ASP A 34 -1.48 -1.67 -6.22
CA ASP A 34 -0.32 -0.96 -6.73
C ASP A 34 0.67 -1.88 -7.43
N ARG A 35 1.50 -1.28 -8.30
CA ARG A 35 2.46 -1.97 -9.15
C ARG A 35 3.87 -1.43 -8.90
N PRO A 36 4.63 -2.07 -8.01
CA PRO A 36 6.08 -1.89 -7.90
C PRO A 36 6.74 -2.28 -9.22
N ILE A 37 7.67 -1.47 -9.71
CA ILE A 37 8.45 -1.82 -10.90
C ILE A 37 9.38 -2.98 -10.54
N ALA A 38 9.44 -4.01 -11.37
CA ALA A 38 10.26 -5.17 -11.08
C ALA A 38 11.74 -4.79 -11.00
N LEU A 39 12.48 -5.44 -10.10
CA LEU A 39 13.89 -5.12 -9.83
C LEU A 39 14.76 -5.09 -11.11
N GLN A 40 14.52 -5.98 -12.07
CA GLN A 40 15.27 -6.00 -13.34
C GLN A 40 14.90 -4.87 -14.32
N ASP A 41 13.72 -4.26 -14.14
CA ASP A 41 13.16 -3.23 -15.01
C ASP A 41 13.40 -1.82 -14.44
N LEU A 42 13.93 -1.73 -13.21
CA LEU A 42 14.36 -0.47 -12.59
C LEU A 42 15.48 0.18 -13.42
N ALA A 43 15.18 1.33 -13.99
CA ALA A 43 16.12 2.13 -14.77
C ALA A 43 15.89 3.62 -14.51
N ALA A 44 16.97 4.33 -14.16
CA ALA A 44 16.91 5.77 -13.99
C ALA A 44 16.83 6.48 -15.34
N ASP A 45 16.11 7.60 -15.38
CA ASP A 45 16.05 8.47 -16.55
C ASP A 45 17.35 9.28 -16.74
N SER A 46 17.39 10.11 -17.78
CA SER A 46 18.56 10.95 -18.10
C SER A 46 18.86 12.02 -17.05
N ARG A 47 17.96 12.27 -16.10
CA ARG A 47 18.11 13.21 -15.00
C ARG A 47 18.48 12.53 -13.68
N GLY A 48 18.55 11.19 -13.66
CA GLY A 48 18.84 10.42 -12.46
C GLY A 48 17.60 10.02 -11.65
N MET A 49 16.39 10.29 -12.16
CA MET A 49 15.15 9.88 -11.50
C MET A 49 14.87 8.41 -11.78
N LEU A 50 14.82 7.60 -10.72
CA LEU A 50 14.47 6.19 -10.76
C LEU A 50 13.02 6.02 -10.33
N GLU A 51 12.12 5.82 -11.28
CA GLU A 51 10.74 5.42 -11.00
C GLU A 51 10.75 3.98 -10.44
N PHE A 52 10.01 3.74 -9.36
CA PHE A 52 10.02 2.43 -8.68
C PHE A 52 8.64 1.93 -8.26
N TRP A 53 7.62 2.79 -8.22
CA TRP A 53 6.28 2.41 -7.80
C TRP A 53 5.21 3.15 -8.61
N ILE A 54 4.15 2.44 -8.98
CA ILE A 54 3.03 2.99 -9.75
C ILE A 54 1.75 2.67 -8.99
N GLU A 55 0.97 3.70 -8.66
CA GLU A 55 -0.32 3.54 -8.01
C GLU A 55 -1.32 2.83 -8.94
N ASN A 56 -2.32 2.18 -8.35
CA ASN A 56 -3.48 1.67 -9.06
C ASN A 56 -4.03 2.67 -10.11
N GLN A 57 -4.46 2.13 -11.25
CA GLN A 57 -4.93 2.90 -12.41
C GLN A 57 -3.93 3.94 -12.97
N SER A 58 -2.64 3.87 -12.56
CA SER A 58 -1.61 4.81 -12.98
C SER A 58 -1.90 6.27 -12.58
N GLY A 59 -2.68 6.48 -11.51
CA GLY A 59 -3.02 7.84 -11.04
C GLY A 59 -1.79 8.63 -10.58
N CYS A 60 -0.87 7.95 -9.89
CA CYS A 60 0.37 8.51 -9.38
C CYS A 60 1.57 7.58 -9.66
N PHE A 61 2.71 8.19 -9.93
CA PHE A 61 4.01 7.56 -10.13
C PHE A 61 4.97 8.03 -9.04
N TRP A 62 5.82 7.14 -8.55
CA TRP A 62 6.77 7.44 -7.49
C TRP A 62 8.20 7.13 -7.94
N ALA A 63 9.10 8.05 -7.63
CA ALA A 63 10.50 7.96 -7.99
C ALA A 63 11.42 8.44 -6.87
N VAL A 64 12.71 8.12 -6.98
CA VAL A 64 13.78 8.74 -6.19
C VAL A 64 14.81 9.38 -7.12
N ASP A 65 15.42 10.48 -6.68
CA ASP A 65 16.61 11.01 -7.34
C ASP A 65 17.85 10.26 -6.83
N LEU A 66 18.55 9.53 -7.71
CA LEU A 66 19.76 8.80 -7.34
C LEU A 66 20.95 9.73 -7.01
N GLY A 67 20.85 11.02 -7.35
CA GLY A 67 21.78 12.06 -6.92
C GLY A 67 21.57 12.51 -5.48
N ASP A 68 20.41 12.21 -4.88
CA ASP A 68 20.11 12.55 -3.49
C ASP A 68 20.55 11.43 -2.53
N ALA A 69 21.45 11.79 -1.62
CA ALA A 69 21.95 10.86 -0.60
C ALA A 69 20.88 10.43 0.42
N ARG A 70 19.77 11.18 0.54
CA ARG A 70 18.66 10.83 1.45
C ARG A 70 17.63 9.91 0.80
N LEU A 71 17.69 9.72 -0.52
CA LEU A 71 16.69 8.99 -1.30
C LEU A 71 15.27 9.52 -1.03
N GLN A 72 15.12 10.84 -1.10
CA GLN A 72 13.83 11.53 -1.04
C GLN A 72 12.91 10.97 -2.13
N VAL A 73 11.68 10.64 -1.75
CA VAL A 73 10.64 10.21 -2.66
C VAL A 73 10.00 11.41 -3.35
N PHE A 74 9.74 11.25 -4.63
CA PHE A 74 9.03 12.20 -5.47
C PHE A 74 7.78 11.55 -6.03
N SER A 75 6.73 12.34 -6.19
CA SER A 75 5.48 11.94 -6.84
C SER A 75 5.27 12.70 -8.14
N ARG A 76 4.56 12.06 -9.08
CA ARG A 76 4.06 12.70 -10.30
C ARG A 76 2.71 12.10 -10.64
N GLU A 77 1.71 12.92 -10.92
CA GLU A 77 0.44 12.46 -11.48
C GLU A 77 0.58 12.17 -12.98
N GLU A 78 -0.23 11.26 -13.53
CA GLU A 78 -0.18 10.88 -14.97
C GLU A 78 -0.22 12.06 -15.94
N LYS A 79 -0.92 13.13 -15.55
CA LYS A 79 -1.13 14.33 -16.38
C LYS A 79 -0.18 15.47 -16.04
N ASP A 80 0.62 15.33 -15.00
CA ASP A 80 1.61 16.33 -14.60
C ASP A 80 2.96 16.04 -15.28
N GLY A 81 3.65 17.09 -15.71
CA GLY A 81 4.96 17.01 -16.34
C GLY A 81 6.13 16.98 -15.35
N GLY A 82 5.89 17.27 -14.07
CA GLY A 82 6.93 17.46 -13.05
C GLY A 82 6.92 16.42 -11.93
N TRP A 83 8.11 16.18 -11.36
CA TRP A 83 8.27 15.48 -10.08
C TRP A 83 8.13 16.48 -8.94
N THR A 84 7.37 16.12 -7.91
CA THR A 84 7.14 16.92 -6.71
C THR A 84 7.70 16.19 -5.48
N GLU A 85 8.43 16.89 -4.62
CA GLU A 85 8.96 16.32 -3.37
C GLU A 85 7.81 15.95 -2.41
N THR A 86 7.88 14.76 -1.82
CA THR A 86 6.86 14.29 -0.86
C THR A 86 7.25 14.54 0.60
N GLY A 87 8.55 14.75 0.87
CA GLY A 87 9.12 14.76 2.22
C GLY A 87 9.39 13.36 2.81
N GLU A 88 8.97 12.28 2.15
CA GLU A 88 9.20 10.91 2.60
C GLU A 88 10.56 10.36 2.13
N ILE A 89 11.16 9.48 2.93
CA ILE A 89 12.35 8.72 2.54
C ILE A 89 11.95 7.36 1.97
N LEU A 90 12.75 6.83 1.04
CA LEU A 90 12.43 5.59 0.32
C LEU A 90 12.08 4.39 1.22
N SER A 91 12.83 4.17 2.30
CA SER A 91 12.60 3.06 3.22
C SER A 91 11.26 3.14 3.94
N ASP A 92 10.90 4.32 4.42
CA ASP A 92 9.61 4.57 5.08
C ASP A 92 8.46 4.46 4.08
N PHE A 93 8.62 4.99 2.87
CA PHE A 93 7.64 4.87 1.79
C PHE A 93 7.36 3.40 1.44
N LEU A 94 8.43 2.60 1.21
CA LEU A 94 8.28 1.18 0.87
C LEU A 94 7.56 0.40 1.97
N LEU A 95 7.85 0.70 3.24
CA LEU A 95 7.16 0.08 4.36
C LEU A 95 5.70 0.54 4.49
N ASN A 96 5.44 1.85 4.34
CA ASN A 96 4.10 2.44 4.35
C ASN A 96 3.21 1.79 3.28
N CYS A 97 3.66 1.79 2.02
CA CYS A 97 2.97 1.14 0.91
C CYS A 97 2.74 -0.35 1.16
N THR A 98 3.73 -1.07 1.69
CA THR A 98 3.57 -2.50 2.01
C THR A 98 2.48 -2.75 3.04
N VAL A 99 2.44 -1.96 4.12
CA VAL A 99 1.41 -2.08 5.15
C VAL A 99 0.04 -1.71 4.59
N ARG A 100 -0.05 -0.61 3.84
CA ARG A 100 -1.28 -0.17 3.17
C ARG A 100 -1.83 -1.27 2.25
N GLU A 101 -0.99 -1.81 1.37
CA GLU A 101 -1.37 -2.87 0.44
C GLU A 101 -1.75 -4.17 1.17
N ALA A 102 -1.10 -4.50 2.28
CA ALA A 102 -1.48 -5.65 3.10
C ALA A 102 -2.88 -5.49 3.75
N VAL A 103 -3.22 -4.28 4.21
CA VAL A 103 -4.55 -3.99 4.75
C VAL A 103 -5.62 -4.05 3.65
N ILE A 104 -5.34 -3.43 2.50
CA ILE A 104 -6.29 -3.36 1.39
C ILE A 104 -6.41 -4.69 0.67
N GLY A 105 -5.35 -5.49 0.55
CA GLY A 105 -5.30 -6.75 -0.18
C GLY A 105 -5.48 -8.01 0.66
N GLY A 106 -5.48 -7.89 1.98
CA GLY A 106 -5.54 -9.02 2.90
C GLY A 106 -6.73 -9.94 2.65
N ALA A 107 -6.50 -11.25 2.68
CA ALA A 107 -7.55 -12.26 2.50
C ALA A 107 -8.57 -12.25 3.66
N PHE A 108 -8.10 -11.95 4.87
CA PHE A 108 -8.90 -11.93 6.09
C PHE A 108 -9.03 -10.49 6.58
N LYS A 109 -10.08 -9.81 6.12
CA LYS A 109 -10.33 -8.40 6.45
C LYS A 109 -11.82 -8.10 6.55
N PHE A 110 -12.15 -7.02 7.27
CA PHE A 110 -13.47 -6.40 7.22
C PHE A 110 -13.35 -4.88 7.35
N THR A 111 -14.38 -4.18 6.89
CA THR A 111 -14.48 -2.72 6.99
C THR A 111 -15.72 -2.37 7.79
N VAL A 112 -15.60 -1.40 8.69
CA VAL A 112 -16.68 -0.90 9.53
C VAL A 112 -16.63 0.63 9.60
N LEU A 113 -17.80 1.26 9.72
CA LEU A 113 -17.91 2.69 10.01
C LEU A 113 -18.09 2.87 11.52
N VAL A 114 -17.28 3.76 12.11
CA VAL A 114 -17.33 4.07 13.54
C VAL A 114 -17.49 5.57 13.73
N ASP A 115 -18.14 5.98 14.82
CA ASP A 115 -18.19 7.38 15.19
C ASP A 115 -16.81 7.86 15.70
N ALA A 116 -16.46 9.11 15.46
CA ALA A 116 -15.22 9.72 15.93
C ALA A 116 -15.02 9.57 17.45
N SER A 117 -16.11 9.57 18.23
CA SER A 117 -16.05 9.36 19.69
C SER A 117 -15.64 7.93 20.09
N GLU A 118 -15.79 6.95 19.20
CA GLU A 118 -15.54 5.53 19.49
C GLU A 118 -14.15 5.06 19.02
N VAL A 119 -13.48 5.82 18.14
CA VAL A 119 -12.19 5.45 17.52
C VAL A 119 -11.14 5.04 18.57
N ASN A 120 -11.02 5.81 19.65
CA ASN A 120 -10.00 5.56 20.69
C ASN A 120 -10.24 4.23 21.42
N GLU A 121 -11.49 3.86 21.69
CA GLU A 121 -11.80 2.58 22.33
C GLU A 121 -11.63 1.42 21.36
N VAL A 122 -12.03 1.60 20.11
CA VAL A 122 -11.87 0.59 19.04
C VAL A 122 -10.39 0.26 18.81
N LEU A 123 -9.54 1.27 18.76
CA LEU A 123 -8.10 1.15 18.49
C LEU A 123 -7.25 1.04 19.76
N LYS A 124 -7.84 0.86 20.94
CA LYS A 124 -7.13 0.85 22.23
C LYS A 124 -5.99 -0.17 22.33
N SER A 125 -6.10 -1.30 21.62
CA SER A 125 -5.08 -2.36 21.57
C SER A 125 -4.14 -2.24 20.36
N PHE A 126 -4.18 -1.10 19.67
CA PHE A 126 -3.40 -0.84 18.47
C PHE A 126 -2.49 0.36 18.68
N GLU A 127 -1.28 0.26 18.14
CA GLU A 127 -0.31 1.34 18.11
C GLU A 127 -0.36 2.04 16.75
N PRO A 128 -0.38 3.38 16.71
CA PRO A 128 -0.30 4.11 15.45
C PRO A 128 1.08 3.91 14.83
N LEU A 129 1.09 3.59 13.54
CA LEU A 129 2.31 3.60 12.74
C LEU A 129 2.69 5.04 12.42
N LYS A 130 4.00 5.31 12.34
CA LYS A 130 4.55 6.68 12.20
C LYS A 130 4.58 7.17 10.74
N PHE A 131 3.79 6.55 9.88
CA PHE A 131 3.72 6.93 8.48
C PHE A 131 2.72 8.07 8.32
N GLU A 132 3.10 9.06 7.51
CA GLU A 132 2.16 10.05 7.02
C GLU A 132 1.28 9.42 5.93
N ALA A 133 0.14 10.05 5.64
CA ALA A 133 -0.67 9.66 4.50
C ALA A 133 0.15 9.86 3.21
N LEU A 134 0.05 8.90 2.28
CA LEU A 134 0.65 9.06 0.96
C LEU A 134 0.03 10.29 0.28
N GLY A 135 0.81 11.01 -0.54
CA GLY A 135 0.30 12.19 -1.26
C GLY A 135 -0.89 11.91 -2.20
N SER A 136 -1.16 10.64 -2.53
CA SER A 136 -2.33 10.21 -3.30
C SER A 136 -3.56 9.89 -2.44
N GLU A 137 -3.47 10.00 -1.12
CA GLU A 137 -4.55 9.75 -0.17
C GLU A 137 -4.99 11.03 0.56
N GLU A 138 -6.15 10.97 1.21
CA GLU A 138 -6.60 12.04 2.11
C GLU A 138 -5.61 12.16 3.30
N PRO A 139 -5.22 13.38 3.72
CA PRO A 139 -4.23 13.59 4.79
C PRO A 139 -4.59 12.94 6.14
N GLU A 140 -5.87 12.66 6.38
CA GLU A 140 -6.35 12.01 7.59
C GLU A 140 -6.20 10.49 7.59
N VAL A 141 -5.78 9.89 6.47
CA VAL A 141 -5.48 8.46 6.40
C VAL A 141 -4.34 8.13 7.35
N LYS A 142 -4.53 7.06 8.11
CA LYS A 142 -3.56 6.59 9.09
C LYS A 142 -3.55 5.06 9.12
N LEU A 143 -2.44 4.52 9.61
CA LEU A 143 -2.24 3.08 9.76
C LEU A 143 -1.91 2.76 11.21
N TRP A 144 -2.39 1.60 11.67
CA TRP A 144 -2.11 1.07 13.00
C TRP A 144 -1.75 -0.39 12.92
N CYS A 145 -1.01 -0.87 13.92
CA CYS A 145 -0.71 -2.28 14.09
C CYS A 145 -1.00 -2.74 15.52
N SER A 146 -1.25 -4.03 15.65
CA SER A 146 -1.20 -4.78 16.91
C SER A 146 -0.36 -6.03 16.67
N GLU A 147 -0.27 -6.92 17.66
CA GLU A 147 0.51 -8.17 17.54
C GLU A 147 0.07 -9.03 16.34
N ASP A 148 -1.23 -9.06 16.02
CA ASP A 148 -1.78 -9.95 15.00
C ASP A 148 -2.78 -9.29 14.02
N ALA A 149 -2.79 -7.96 13.94
CA ALA A 149 -3.61 -7.25 12.96
C ALA A 149 -3.06 -5.87 12.57
N LEU A 150 -3.46 -5.43 11.37
CA LEU A 150 -3.25 -4.10 10.83
C LEU A 150 -4.60 -3.39 10.67
N VAL A 151 -4.61 -2.07 10.83
CA VAL A 151 -5.81 -1.25 10.61
C VAL A 151 -5.48 -0.04 9.77
N ARG A 152 -6.34 0.25 8.79
CA ARG A 152 -6.38 1.53 8.07
C ARG A 152 -7.60 2.31 8.51
N MET A 153 -7.41 3.55 8.96
CA MET A 153 -8.47 4.54 9.15
C MET A 153 -8.43 5.51 8.01
N ALA A 154 -9.60 5.83 7.47
CA ALA A 154 -9.75 6.86 6.45
C ALA A 154 -11.09 7.57 6.62
N PRO A 155 -11.24 8.78 6.07
CA PRO A 155 -12.55 9.36 5.84
C PRO A 155 -13.42 8.38 5.04
N PRO A 156 -14.72 8.28 5.34
CA PRO A 156 -15.62 7.45 4.56
C PRO A 156 -15.78 8.05 3.15
N PRO A 157 -16.06 7.22 2.12
CA PRO A 157 -16.29 7.71 0.77
C PRO A 157 -17.41 8.76 0.72
N ALA A 158 -17.38 9.63 -0.29
CA ALA A 158 -18.44 10.61 -0.51
C ALA A 158 -19.82 9.93 -0.57
N GLY A 159 -20.79 10.47 0.18
CA GLY A 159 -22.14 9.93 0.29
C GLY A 159 -22.41 9.03 1.50
N TYR A 160 -21.39 8.74 2.31
CA TYR A 160 -21.54 8.04 3.61
C TYR A 160 -21.58 8.98 4.81
N SER A 161 -21.63 10.30 4.58
CA SER A 161 -21.72 11.33 5.63
C SER A 161 -23.08 11.28 6.32
N GLN A 162 -23.12 11.28 7.66
CA GLN A 162 -24.36 11.46 8.41
C GLN A 162 -24.57 12.94 8.78
N PRO A 163 -25.84 13.36 9.01
CA PRO A 163 -26.17 14.76 9.31
C PRO A 163 -25.47 15.31 10.56
N ASP A 164 -25.19 14.45 11.56
CA ASP A 164 -24.90 14.88 12.93
C ASP A 164 -23.60 14.28 13.53
N GLY A 165 -22.78 13.56 12.75
CA GLY A 165 -21.60 12.86 13.27
C GLY A 165 -20.46 12.70 12.26
N GLN A 166 -19.22 12.82 12.74
CA GLN A 166 -18.02 12.53 11.96
C GLN A 166 -17.75 11.02 12.04
N LEU A 167 -17.99 10.33 10.94
CA LEU A 167 -17.70 8.90 10.81
C LEU A 167 -16.27 8.68 10.32
N TRP A 168 -15.67 7.57 10.75
CA TRP A 168 -14.42 7.04 10.25
C TRP A 168 -14.62 5.64 9.68
N MET A 169 -13.97 5.37 8.57
CA MET A 169 -13.93 4.05 7.98
C MET A 169 -12.68 3.32 8.48
N LEU A 170 -12.89 2.24 9.23
CA LEU A 170 -11.81 1.37 9.70
C LEU A 170 -11.81 0.06 8.91
N THR A 171 -10.68 -0.26 8.30
CA THR A 171 -10.44 -1.55 7.64
C THR A 171 -9.43 -2.33 8.46
N PHE A 172 -9.86 -3.46 9.01
CA PHE A 172 -9.02 -4.39 9.77
C PHE A 172 -8.54 -5.50 8.85
N ALA A 173 -7.27 -5.87 8.93
CA ALA A 173 -6.70 -7.03 8.24
C ALA A 173 -5.87 -7.87 9.22
N ALA A 174 -5.96 -9.19 9.10
CA ALA A 174 -5.28 -10.14 9.99
C ALA A 174 -4.72 -11.34 9.20
N PRO A 175 -3.82 -12.15 9.78
CA PRO A 175 -3.20 -13.28 9.07
C PRO A 175 -4.11 -14.51 8.95
N SER A 176 -5.23 -14.57 9.70
CA SER A 176 -6.13 -15.72 9.74
C SER A 176 -7.59 -15.34 10.02
N ASP A 177 -8.52 -16.23 9.66
CA ASP A 177 -9.95 -16.13 10.01
C ASP A 177 -10.17 -15.99 11.52
N SER A 178 -9.49 -16.80 12.34
CA SER A 178 -9.63 -16.73 13.80
C SER A 178 -9.17 -15.40 14.39
N SER A 179 -8.13 -14.79 13.81
CA SER A 179 -7.66 -13.47 14.25
C SER A 179 -8.67 -12.40 13.87
N ILE A 180 -9.17 -12.40 12.63
CA ILE A 180 -10.12 -11.37 12.18
C ILE A 180 -11.49 -11.48 12.89
N GLU A 181 -11.97 -12.70 13.18
CA GLU A 181 -13.21 -12.94 13.93
C GLU A 181 -13.16 -12.32 15.34
N ARG A 182 -12.00 -12.33 16.01
CA ARG A 182 -11.81 -11.67 17.33
C ARG A 182 -12.07 -10.17 17.28
N TYR A 183 -11.78 -9.53 16.16
CA TYR A 183 -12.02 -8.10 15.98
C TYR A 183 -13.43 -7.84 15.47
N SER A 184 -13.92 -8.63 14.51
CA SER A 184 -15.25 -8.43 13.94
C SER A 184 -16.38 -8.68 14.96
N SER A 185 -16.18 -9.60 15.91
CA SER A 185 -17.15 -9.87 16.98
C SER A 185 -17.38 -8.67 17.90
N ARG A 186 -16.40 -7.77 18.05
CA ARG A 186 -16.55 -6.51 18.82
C ARG A 186 -17.62 -5.59 18.23
N PHE A 187 -17.93 -5.77 16.94
CA PHE A 187 -18.93 -5.02 16.19
C PHE A 187 -20.18 -5.85 15.88
N GLY A 188 -20.31 -7.05 16.46
CA GLY A 188 -21.42 -7.96 16.15
C GLY A 188 -21.40 -8.52 14.73
N LEU A 189 -20.24 -8.52 14.06
CA LEU A 189 -20.06 -8.99 12.67
C LEU A 189 -19.64 -10.47 12.63
N GLU A 190 -20.26 -11.30 13.45
CA GLU A 190 -19.95 -12.73 13.56
C GLU A 190 -20.32 -13.46 12.26
N GLY A 191 -19.38 -14.23 11.69
CA GLY A 191 -19.60 -15.03 10.48
C GLY A 191 -19.50 -14.29 9.13
N PHE A 192 -19.17 -12.99 9.13
CA PHE A 192 -19.04 -12.19 7.90
C PHE A 192 -17.89 -12.68 6.98
N THR A 193 -16.80 -13.18 7.57
CA THR A 193 -15.59 -13.63 6.85
C THR A 193 -15.70 -15.04 6.24
N LYS A 194 -16.78 -15.78 6.53
CA LYS A 194 -17.04 -17.11 5.94
C LYS A 194 -17.42 -17.06 4.46
N SER A 195 -17.52 -15.87 3.87
CA SER A 195 -17.67 -15.71 2.43
C SER A 195 -16.32 -15.89 1.75
N SER A 196 -16.09 -17.10 1.23
CA SER A 196 -14.96 -17.45 0.37
C SER A 196 -14.69 -16.33 -0.64
N PRO A 197 -13.44 -15.86 -0.84
CA PRO A 197 -13.18 -14.83 -1.84
C PRO A 197 -13.67 -15.36 -3.18
N ALA A 198 -14.63 -14.66 -3.79
CA ALA A 198 -15.07 -14.97 -5.13
C ALA A 198 -13.80 -15.01 -6.00
N ARG A 199 -13.50 -16.17 -6.59
CA ARG A 199 -12.48 -16.28 -7.63
C ARG A 199 -12.84 -15.26 -8.70
N VAL A 200 -12.15 -14.13 -8.73
CA VAL A 200 -12.15 -13.24 -9.89
C VAL A 200 -11.45 -14.04 -10.98
N VAL A 201 -12.25 -14.63 -11.86
CA VAL A 201 -11.74 -15.20 -13.11
C VAL A 201 -11.28 -13.99 -13.93
N PRO A 202 -9.98 -13.86 -14.25
CA PRO A 202 -9.53 -12.78 -15.12
C PRO A 202 -10.30 -12.85 -16.45
N PRO A 203 -10.64 -11.71 -17.07
CA PRO A 203 -11.29 -11.73 -18.37
C PRO A 203 -10.43 -12.54 -19.35
N TYR A 204 -11.08 -13.45 -20.08
CA TYR A 204 -10.44 -14.30 -21.08
C TYR A 204 -9.72 -13.43 -22.12
N GLU A 205 -8.38 -13.48 -22.14
CA GLU A 205 -7.59 -13.01 -23.27
C GLU A 205 -7.68 -14.06 -24.39
N PRO A 206 -8.23 -13.72 -25.57
CA PRO A 206 -8.14 -14.61 -26.71
C PRO A 206 -6.68 -14.73 -27.17
N PRO A 207 -6.23 -15.92 -27.62
CA PRO A 207 -4.86 -16.11 -28.06
C PRO A 207 -4.53 -15.21 -29.27
N PRO A 208 -3.28 -14.74 -29.40
CA PRO A 208 -2.86 -13.93 -30.53
C PRO A 208 -2.95 -14.76 -31.82
N PHE A 209 -3.60 -14.20 -32.84
CA PHE A 209 -3.51 -14.66 -34.22
C PHE A 209 -2.25 -14.10 -34.89
#